data_AF-A0A2T2RG60-F1
#
_entry.id   AF-A0A2T2RG60-F1
#
_cell.length_a   1.000
_cell.length_b   1.000
_cell.length_c   1.000
_cell.angle_alpha   90.00
_cell.angle_beta   90.00
_cell.angle_gamma   90.00
#
_symmetry.space_group_name_H-M   'P 1'
#
loop_
_entity.id
_entity.type
_entity.pdbx_description
1 polymer ?
#
loop_
_entity_poly.entity_id
_entity_poly.type
_entity_poly.pdbx_seq_one_letter_code
_entity_poly.pdbx_strand_id
1 'polypeptide(L)'
;MGRANDAAGCGAHRSRRAWLVLAAVVVMSAAVAAGATLGGAGGQPGGGTISDGDEAAAGGGFQRQLATFDGGTRRLADYRGQPLVVNFFASWCPPCVAEMRHAFEPLAQR
;
A
#
# COMPACT_ATOMS: atom_id res chain seq x y z
N MET A 1 43.31 -34.95 -48.99
CA MET A 1 41.89 -34.87 -48.58
C MET A 1 41.81 -34.61 -47.08
N GLY A 2 41.02 -33.63 -46.61
CA GLY A 2 40.74 -33.47 -45.18
C GLY A 2 40.53 -32.03 -44.68
N ARG A 3 39.43 -31.38 -45.07
CA ARG A 3 38.81 -30.22 -44.38
C ARG A 3 37.35 -30.16 -44.77
N ALA A 4 36.44 -30.68 -43.93
CA ALA A 4 34.99 -30.50 -44.14
C ALA A 4 34.11 -30.62 -42.88
N ASN A 5 34.61 -30.96 -41.68
CA ASN A 5 33.71 -31.45 -40.62
C ASN A 5 33.51 -30.55 -39.38
N ASP A 6 34.08 -29.34 -39.30
CA ASP A 6 34.04 -28.53 -38.07
C ASP A 6 32.88 -27.50 -37.99
N ALA A 7 32.04 -27.36 -39.02
CA ALA A 7 30.99 -26.33 -39.06
C ALA A 7 29.63 -26.77 -38.46
N ALA A 8 29.39 -28.08 -38.28
CA ALA A 8 28.05 -28.59 -37.93
C ALA A 8 27.71 -28.54 -36.42
N GLY A 9 28.69 -28.45 -35.53
CA GLY A 9 28.49 -28.59 -34.07
C GLY A 9 28.03 -27.33 -33.32
N CYS A 10 28.32 -26.12 -33.84
CA CYS A 10 28.07 -24.87 -33.11
C CYS A 10 26.60 -24.41 -33.21
N GLY A 11 25.89 -24.77 -34.29
CA GLY A 11 24.48 -24.43 -34.52
C GLY A 11 23.51 -25.25 -33.68
N ALA A 12 23.77 -26.55 -33.50
CA ALA A 12 22.92 -27.45 -32.71
C ALA A 12 22.99 -27.15 -31.20
N HIS A 13 24.14 -26.71 -30.70
CA HIS A 13 24.29 -26.36 -29.28
C HIS A 13 23.65 -25.01 -28.94
N ARG A 14 23.67 -24.06 -29.89
CA ARG A 14 23.02 -22.74 -29.77
C ARG A 14 21.50 -22.84 -29.90
N SER A 15 20.99 -23.71 -30.77
CA SER A 15 19.56 -23.98 -30.89
C SER A 15 19.01 -24.71 -29.67
N ARG A 16 19.68 -25.74 -29.16
CA ARG A 16 19.24 -26.46 -27.94
C ARG A 16 19.23 -25.56 -26.70
N ARG A 17 20.24 -24.69 -26.54
CA ARG A 17 20.27 -23.69 -25.45
C ARG A 17 19.18 -22.63 -25.63
N ALA A 18 18.94 -22.15 -26.85
CA ALA A 18 17.85 -21.22 -27.13
C ALA A 18 16.47 -21.84 -26.83
N TRP A 19 16.25 -23.10 -27.20
CA TRP A 19 15.02 -23.83 -26.88
C TRP A 19 14.81 -24.04 -25.39
N LEU A 20 15.88 -24.34 -24.63
CA LEU A 20 15.79 -24.45 -23.17
C LEU A 20 15.48 -23.09 -22.51
N VAL A 21 16.08 -22.00 -23.01
CA VAL A 21 15.78 -20.63 -22.54
C VAL A 21 14.34 -20.24 -22.86
N LEU A 22 13.87 -20.50 -24.09
CA LEU A 22 12.48 -20.21 -24.48
C LEU A 22 11.49 -21.04 -23.66
N ALA A 23 11.76 -22.33 -23.42
CA ALA A 23 10.93 -23.17 -22.57
C ALA A 23 10.91 -22.65 -21.12
N ALA A 24 12.05 -22.24 -20.56
CA ALA A 24 12.12 -21.66 -19.22
C ALA A 24 11.33 -20.34 -19.11
N VAL A 25 11.41 -19.47 -20.13
CA VAL A 25 10.64 -18.20 -20.18
C VAL A 25 9.13 -18.47 -20.25
N VAL A 26 8.69 -19.45 -21.03
CA VAL A 26 7.28 -19.85 -21.12
C VAL A 26 6.77 -20.42 -19.80
N VAL A 27 7.56 -21.27 -19.13
CA VAL A 27 7.19 -21.84 -17.81
C VAL A 27 7.11 -20.75 -16.73
N MET A 28 8.08 -19.84 -16.68
CA MET A 28 8.10 -18.73 -15.73
C MET A 28 6.92 -17.75 -15.94
N SER A 29 6.60 -17.42 -17.18
CA SER A 29 5.45 -16.55 -17.50
C SER A 29 4.10 -17.21 -17.15
N ALA A 30 3.96 -18.51 -17.38
CA ALA A 30 2.79 -19.27 -16.96
C ALA A 30 2.63 -19.32 -15.43
N ALA A 31 3.74 -19.46 -14.68
CA ALA A 31 3.72 -19.43 -13.21
C ALA A 31 3.28 -18.07 -12.64
N VAL A 32 3.72 -16.96 -13.25
CA VAL A 32 3.27 -15.60 -12.87
C VAL A 32 1.79 -15.41 -13.15
N ALA A 33 1.29 -15.85 -14.32
CA ALA A 33 -0.12 -15.77 -14.66
C ALA A 33 -1.00 -16.63 -13.74
N ALA A 34 -0.55 -17.84 -13.40
CA ALA A 34 -1.25 -18.72 -12.46
C ALA A 34 -1.22 -18.18 -11.01
N GLY A 35 -0.13 -17.52 -10.61
CA GLY A 35 -0.03 -16.81 -9.33
C GLY A 35 -1.02 -15.65 -9.21
N ALA A 36 -1.31 -14.96 -10.32
CA ALA A 36 -2.28 -13.87 -10.37
C ALA A 36 -3.75 -14.34 -10.41
N THR A 37 -4.03 -15.56 -10.88
CA THR A 37 -5.40 -16.09 -10.98
C THR A 37 -5.81 -16.97 -9.80
N LEU A 38 -4.84 -17.59 -9.10
CA LEU A 38 -5.09 -18.39 -7.89
C LEU A 38 -4.71 -17.65 -6.59
N GLY A 39 -3.82 -16.66 -6.68
CA GLY A 39 -3.53 -15.72 -5.61
C GLY A 39 -4.52 -14.57 -5.63
N GLY A 40 -5.71 -14.82 -5.10
CA GLY A 40 -6.70 -13.78 -4.84
C GLY A 40 -6.11 -12.65 -3.99
N ALA A 41 -5.67 -11.59 -4.64
CA ALA A 41 -5.63 -10.24 -4.11
C ALA A 41 -6.18 -9.35 -5.21
N GLY A 42 -7.52 -9.26 -5.25
CA GLY A 42 -8.21 -8.22 -5.97
C GLY A 42 -7.73 -6.86 -5.45
N GLY A 43 -6.73 -6.30 -6.11
CA GLY A 43 -6.33 -4.92 -5.92
C GLY A 43 -7.43 -4.03 -6.51
N GLN A 44 -8.43 -3.72 -5.69
CA GLN A 44 -9.44 -2.73 -6.02
C GLN A 44 -8.76 -1.35 -6.00
N PRO A 45 -8.82 -0.56 -7.09
CA PRO A 45 -8.33 0.80 -7.06
C PRO A 45 -9.25 1.64 -6.16
N GLY A 46 -8.77 1.95 -4.94
CA GLY A 46 -8.99 3.22 -4.23
C GLY A 46 -10.41 3.79 -4.10
N GLY A 47 -11.48 2.99 -4.17
CA GLY A 47 -12.85 3.46 -3.97
C GLY A 47 -13.32 3.17 -2.55
N GLY A 48 -12.97 4.02 -1.58
CA GLY A 48 -13.51 3.93 -0.23
C GLY A 48 -15.01 4.25 -0.26
N THR A 49 -15.86 3.25 -0.07
CA THR A 49 -17.28 3.47 0.23
C THR A 49 -17.37 4.03 1.64
N ILE A 50 -17.70 5.32 1.77
CA ILE A 50 -18.09 5.90 3.05
C ILE A 50 -19.46 5.29 3.36
N SER A 51 -19.52 4.35 4.29
CA SER A 51 -20.79 3.96 4.89
C SER A 51 -21.28 5.17 5.67
N ASP A 52 -22.36 5.79 5.20
CA ASP A 52 -23.11 6.79 5.96
C ASP A 52 -23.43 6.20 7.33
N GLY A 53 -22.84 6.77 8.37
CA GLY A 53 -22.74 6.14 9.68
C GLY A 53 -24.12 5.90 10.30
N ASP A 54 -24.40 4.64 10.63
CA ASP A 54 -25.49 4.28 11.52
C ASP A 54 -25.35 5.03 12.86
N GLU A 55 -26.42 5.68 13.29
CA GLU A 55 -26.52 6.46 14.54
C GLU A 55 -26.13 5.67 15.81
N ALA A 56 -25.93 4.35 15.71
CA ALA A 56 -25.37 3.51 16.76
C ALA A 56 -23.88 3.79 17.06
N ALA A 57 -23.09 4.32 16.12
CA ALA A 57 -21.68 4.66 16.35
C ALA A 57 -21.48 6.00 17.07
N ALA A 58 -22.48 6.88 17.04
CA ALA A 58 -22.40 8.23 17.61
C ALA A 58 -22.28 8.24 19.15
N GLY A 59 -22.74 7.19 19.83
CA GLY A 59 -22.71 7.10 21.30
C GLY A 59 -21.36 6.70 21.91
N GLY A 60 -20.53 5.96 21.16
CA GLY A 60 -19.35 5.28 21.72
C GLY A 60 -18.00 5.88 21.32
N GLY A 61 -17.89 6.50 20.14
CA GLY A 61 -16.60 6.97 19.59
C GLY A 61 -15.95 8.06 20.43
N PHE A 62 -16.71 9.10 20.79
CA PHE A 62 -16.21 10.26 21.54
C PHE A 62 -15.93 10.00 23.03
N GLN A 63 -16.43 8.88 23.56
CA GLN A 63 -16.22 8.48 24.96
C GLN A 63 -14.97 7.62 25.14
N ARG A 64 -14.33 7.18 24.05
CA ARG A 64 -13.13 6.34 24.09
C ARG A 64 -11.94 7.11 24.65
N GLN A 65 -11.10 6.37 25.37
CA GLN A 65 -9.81 6.83 25.88
C GLN A 65 -8.76 6.79 24.75
N LEU A 66 -8.09 7.91 24.50
CA LEU A 66 -7.01 8.08 23.55
C LEU A 66 -5.70 8.23 24.31
N ALA A 67 -4.70 7.42 23.94
CA ALA A 67 -3.35 7.55 24.46
C ALA A 67 -2.70 8.83 23.91
N THR A 68 -1.92 9.50 24.74
CA THR A 68 -1.17 10.70 24.36
C THR A 68 0.31 10.38 24.23
N PHE A 69 1.05 11.22 23.50
CA PHE A 69 2.48 11.00 23.26
C PHE A 69 3.35 11.13 24.52
N ASP A 70 2.87 11.82 25.55
CA ASP A 70 3.47 11.94 26.88
C ASP A 70 3.14 10.74 27.81
N GLY A 71 2.49 9.69 27.29
CA GLY A 71 2.17 8.48 28.05
C GLY A 71 0.89 8.58 28.89
N GLY A 72 0.15 9.67 28.75
CA GLY A 72 -1.14 9.88 29.39
C GLY A 72 -2.32 9.31 28.60
N THR A 73 -3.53 9.66 29.04
CA THR A 73 -4.78 9.27 28.37
C THR A 73 -5.79 10.41 28.47
N ARG A 74 -6.52 10.66 27.38
CA ARG A 74 -7.53 11.73 27.26
C ARG A 74 -8.80 11.20 26.61
N ARG A 75 -9.96 11.81 26.89
CA ARG A 75 -11.21 11.52 26.17
C ARG A 75 -11.70 12.79 25.48
N LEU A 76 -12.31 12.64 24.31
CA LEU A 76 -12.91 13.77 23.60
C LEU A 76 -14.05 14.41 24.42
N ALA A 77 -14.75 13.61 25.22
CA ALA A 77 -15.78 14.09 26.14
C ALA A 77 -15.28 15.10 27.19
N ASP A 78 -13.98 15.11 27.51
CA ASP A 78 -13.40 16.04 28.48
C ASP A 78 -13.39 17.50 27.95
N TYR A 79 -13.52 17.70 26.63
CA TYR A 79 -13.51 19.01 25.95
C TYR A 79 -14.92 19.54 25.61
N ARG A 80 -15.97 18.94 26.20
CA ARG A 80 -17.35 19.39 25.93
C ARG A 80 -17.58 20.83 26.36
N GLY A 81 -18.41 21.54 25.59
CA GLY A 81 -18.74 22.94 25.83
C GLY A 81 -17.71 23.93 25.28
N GLN A 82 -16.65 23.44 24.64
CA GLN A 82 -15.64 24.26 23.96
C GLN A 82 -15.64 23.94 22.46
N PRO A 83 -15.40 24.95 21.59
CA PRO A 83 -15.09 24.68 20.19
C PRO A 83 -13.85 23.80 20.10
N LEU A 84 -13.97 22.63 19.49
CA LEU A 84 -12.88 21.67 19.34
C LEU A 84 -12.62 21.42 17.86
N VAL A 85 -11.37 21.62 17.43
CA VAL A 85 -10.89 21.25 16.10
C VAL A 85 -10.08 19.97 16.23
N VAL A 86 -10.49 18.91 15.52
CA VAL A 86 -9.79 17.61 15.53
C VAL A 86 -9.10 17.44 14.18
N ASN A 87 -7.79 17.26 14.21
CA ASN A 87 -6.97 17.01 13.03
C ASN A 87 -6.48 15.55 13.00
N PHE A 88 -6.75 14.84 11.92
CA PHE A 88 -6.27 13.47 11.71
C PHE A 88 -5.04 13.50 10.79
N PHE A 89 -3.90 13.07 11.29
CA PHE A 89 -2.63 13.13 10.55
C PHE A 89 -1.76 11.89 10.79
N ALA A 90 -0.70 11.77 10.00
CA ALA A 90 0.37 10.82 10.23
C ALA A 90 1.73 11.50 10.05
N SER A 91 2.75 11.05 10.80
CA SER A 91 4.10 11.64 10.77
C SER A 91 4.76 11.58 9.39
N TRP A 92 4.34 10.62 8.57
CA TRP A 92 4.84 10.38 7.22
C TRP A 92 3.96 10.98 6.14
N CYS A 93 2.92 11.76 6.47
CA CYS A 93 2.04 12.42 5.51
C CYS A 93 2.57 13.84 5.20
N PRO A 94 3.23 14.09 4.05
CA PRO A 94 3.80 15.40 3.75
C PRO A 94 2.77 16.54 3.68
N PRO A 95 1.59 16.40 3.03
CA PRO A 95 0.62 17.49 3.00
C PRO A 95 0.05 17.80 4.40
N CYS A 96 -0.19 16.77 5.23
CA CYS A 96 -0.67 16.96 6.59
C CYS A 96 0.30 17.79 7.45
N VAL A 97 1.62 17.56 7.31
CA VAL A 97 2.63 18.32 8.05
C VAL A 97 2.67 19.78 7.60
N ALA A 98 2.51 20.04 6.30
CA ALA A 98 2.43 21.40 5.77
C ALA A 98 1.20 22.16 6.31
N GLU A 99 0.05 21.49 6.41
CA GLU A 99 -1.18 22.11 6.95
C GLU A 99 -1.05 22.51 8.43
N MET A 100 -0.34 21.74 9.25
CA MET A 100 -0.11 22.10 10.67
C MET A 100 0.58 23.47 10.81
N ARG A 101 1.60 23.73 9.99
CA ARG A 101 2.35 24.99 10.03
C ARG A 101 1.52 26.20 9.61
N HIS A 102 0.68 26.04 8.58
CA HIS A 102 0.02 27.18 7.94
C HIS A 102 -1.40 27.44 8.45
N ALA A 103 -2.15 26.39 8.81
CA ALA A 103 -3.55 26.50 9.18
C ALA A 103 -3.80 26.34 10.68
N PHE A 104 -3.15 25.37 11.34
CA PHE A 104 -3.51 25.00 12.72
C PHE A 104 -2.72 25.77 13.79
N GLU A 105 -1.44 26.09 13.56
CA GLU A 105 -0.64 26.83 14.53
C GLU A 105 -1.22 28.20 14.94
N PRO A 106 -1.82 28.99 14.02
CA PRO A 106 -2.52 30.23 14.39
C PRO A 106 -3.75 30.03 15.29
N LEU A 107 -4.43 28.88 15.21
CA LEU A 107 -5.61 28.57 16.03
C LEU A 107 -5.22 28.13 17.44
N ALA A 108 -4.07 27.49 17.61
CA ALA A 108 -3.57 27.03 18.91
C ALA A 108 -3.15 28.18 19.85
N GLN A 109 -2.99 29.40 19.33
CA GLN A 109 -2.54 30.58 20.07
C GLN A 109 -3.69 31.51 20.49
N ARG A 110 -4.93 31.12 20.21
CA ARG A 110 -6.13 31.84 20.65
C ARG A 110 -6.72 31.20 21.90
#